data_AF-A0A1U7W882-F1
#
_entry.id   AF-A0A1U7W882-F1
#
_cell.length_a   1.000
_cell.length_b   1.000
_cell.length_c   1.000
_cell.angle_alpha   90.00
_cell.angle_beta   90.00
_cell.angle_gamma   90.00
#
_symmetry.space_group_name_H-M   'P 1'
#
loop_
_entity.id
_entity.type
_entity.pdbx_description
1 polymer ?
#
loop_
_entity_poly.entity_id
_entity_poly.type
_entity_poly.pdbx_seq_one_letter_code
_entity_poly.pdbx_strand_id
1 'polypeptide(L)'
;MAEMELQMGFRLFWQQTTALLKKNLFISMRSKRATFLQLFSSLLFMALLFGIQKAMDYKAKHPSAIGAVTDPKPLMNPSIPPCEHKFFMKRPCYDFVWSGSGNPRIQSIVNGILANNPGRSISPTKVKSFSMKDELTKWLLNDPMRTPGALHFVERNATVISYGVVTNTSTYIPVPRQPEDPTFKFLIPLQLAASREIARSLLGDSKFSWNVGLEEYPHPVLEDTDESYTLLNANSPMDAMPLVEMFSPIFFYAISMFGFVFQISLMVLEKELKLRQAMTVMGLYDSSYWCSWLIWEGLKAFISSLLIVLFGMMFQLHLFLRNSFTIVLLLFFLFQFNMVGFAFLLSNFIRKSSSTTSAGFAIFVIGVGTLTFSPALYGDTDIKTRYRRILWSFFPPNPFAGGINVLQNGSDSDGISWSRLSGCDLGESCYSMLHYYRWLISTCFLWLVLAIYLDNIIPNSAGVRKPLFYFIKPGYWTGRSQEKPEVVVSENAPILGSGSALSNDSFSQDNEGVFDEENRVKQQVKGGIINPNVAVQLRDLSKTYSGTMSLSCHSCCLCCFYCTCKIKKAYRAVQVNFPILPHYKVAFWLKLNGANLEFFLLQQ
;
A
#
# COMPACT_ATOMS: atom_id res chain seq x y z
N MET A 1 49.31 -27.65 -10.81
CA MET A 1 48.28 -27.64 -9.75
C MET A 1 48.10 -26.18 -9.36
N ALA A 2 47.07 -25.51 -9.86
CA ALA A 2 46.82 -24.12 -9.49
C ALA A 2 46.40 -24.10 -8.01
N GLU A 3 47.10 -23.33 -7.18
CA GLU A 3 46.70 -23.07 -5.80
C GLU A 3 45.24 -22.59 -5.80
N MET A 4 44.36 -23.37 -5.20
CA MET A 4 42.99 -22.97 -4.95
C MET A 4 43.04 -21.92 -3.84
N GLU A 5 43.20 -20.64 -4.20
CA GLU A 5 43.12 -19.56 -3.23
C GLU A 5 41.75 -19.63 -2.54
N LEU A 6 41.76 -19.94 -1.25
CA LEU A 6 40.59 -19.92 -0.38
C LEU A 6 40.07 -18.49 -0.32
N GLN A 7 39.09 -18.17 -1.15
CA GLN A 7 38.45 -16.86 -1.13
C GLN A 7 37.76 -16.66 0.23
N MET A 8 38.07 -15.57 0.92
CA MET A 8 37.46 -15.20 2.19
C MET A 8 36.82 -13.81 2.11
N GLY A 9 35.88 -13.52 3.02
CA GLY A 9 35.26 -12.19 3.14
C GLY A 9 34.32 -11.83 1.99
N PHE A 10 34.42 -10.59 1.49
CA PHE A 10 33.46 -10.02 0.52
C PHE A 10 33.47 -10.74 -0.84
N ARG A 11 34.64 -11.21 -1.31
CA ARG A 11 34.74 -11.97 -2.58
C ARG A 11 33.94 -13.27 -2.52
N LEU A 12 34.10 -14.03 -1.42
CA LEU A 12 33.33 -15.25 -1.19
C LEU A 12 31.83 -14.95 -1.07
N PHE A 13 31.45 -13.89 -0.35
CA PHE A 13 30.05 -13.45 -0.26
C PHE A 13 29.43 -13.16 -1.64
N TRP A 14 30.14 -12.42 -2.51
CA TRP A 14 29.64 -12.10 -3.85
C TRP A 14 29.56 -13.34 -4.75
N GLN A 15 30.57 -14.22 -4.68
CA GLN A 15 30.59 -15.48 -5.41
C GLN A 15 29.41 -16.38 -5.01
N GLN A 16 29.18 -16.55 -3.71
CA GLN A 16 28.05 -17.31 -3.15
C GLN A 16 26.72 -16.70 -3.58
N THR A 17 26.58 -15.37 -3.51
CA THR A 17 25.33 -14.67 -3.88
C THR A 17 25.03 -14.86 -5.36
N THR A 18 26.05 -14.76 -6.22
CA THR A 18 25.92 -14.98 -7.66
C THR A 18 25.55 -16.42 -7.99
N ALA A 19 26.13 -17.40 -7.29
CA ALA A 19 25.78 -18.81 -7.46
C ALA A 19 24.31 -19.09 -7.08
N LEU A 20 23.83 -18.50 -5.99
CA LEU A 20 22.43 -18.60 -5.57
C LEU A 20 21.48 -17.89 -6.53
N LEU A 21 21.87 -16.75 -7.09
CA LEU A 21 21.09 -16.09 -8.14
C LEU A 21 20.93 -16.99 -9.37
N LYS A 22 22.01 -17.64 -9.81
CA LYS A 22 21.94 -18.66 -10.89
C LYS A 22 21.02 -19.82 -10.51
N LYS A 23 21.11 -20.31 -9.27
CA LYS A 23 20.18 -21.34 -8.74
C LYS A 23 18.73 -20.90 -8.89
N ASN A 24 18.39 -19.71 -8.41
CA ASN A 24 17.03 -19.17 -8.44
C ASN A 24 16.53 -18.96 -9.87
N LEU A 25 17.39 -18.50 -10.78
CA LEU A 25 17.10 -18.42 -12.22
C LEU A 25 16.77 -19.79 -12.80
N PHE A 26 17.60 -20.81 -12.58
CA PHE A 26 17.34 -22.15 -13.09
C PHE A 26 16.06 -22.76 -12.51
N ILE A 27 15.77 -22.54 -11.24
CA ILE A 27 14.51 -22.99 -10.60
C ILE A 27 13.31 -22.32 -11.27
N SER A 28 13.37 -21.00 -11.49
CA SER A 28 12.31 -20.26 -12.16
C SER A 28 12.11 -20.72 -13.60
N MET A 29 13.21 -20.99 -14.33
CA MET A 29 13.16 -21.54 -15.70
C MET A 29 12.57 -22.96 -15.76
N ARG A 30 12.73 -23.77 -14.71
CA ARG A 30 12.08 -25.10 -14.61
C ARG A 30 10.59 -24.96 -14.30
N SER A 31 10.20 -23.98 -13.50
CA SER A 31 8.79 -23.68 -13.18
C SER A 31 8.19 -22.66 -14.15
N LYS A 32 8.17 -23.00 -15.45
CA LYS A 32 7.70 -22.10 -16.53
C LYS A 32 6.27 -21.62 -16.31
N ARG A 33 5.35 -22.52 -15.90
CA ARG A 33 3.93 -22.19 -15.71
C ARG A 33 3.71 -21.17 -14.61
N ALA A 34 4.34 -21.35 -13.45
CA ALA A 34 4.20 -20.42 -12.32
C ALA A 34 4.82 -19.06 -12.63
N THR A 35 6.02 -19.05 -13.25
CA THR A 35 6.70 -17.81 -13.64
C THR A 35 5.90 -17.05 -14.71
N PHE A 36 5.32 -17.76 -15.68
CA PHE A 36 4.46 -17.17 -16.71
C PHE A 36 3.19 -16.57 -16.09
N LEU A 37 2.46 -17.33 -15.26
CA LEU A 37 1.27 -16.84 -14.56
C LEU A 37 1.59 -15.61 -13.69
N GLN A 38 2.72 -15.62 -12.98
CA GLN A 38 3.14 -14.49 -12.15
C GLN A 38 3.39 -13.23 -12.98
N LEU A 39 4.10 -13.33 -14.12
CA LEU A 39 4.51 -12.17 -14.91
C LEU A 39 3.43 -11.67 -15.88
N PHE A 40 2.63 -12.57 -16.46
CA PHE A 40 1.62 -12.26 -17.47
C PHE A 40 0.19 -12.17 -16.92
N SER A 41 -0.03 -12.40 -15.62
CA SER A 41 -1.35 -12.17 -14.99
C SER A 41 -1.88 -10.76 -15.25
N SER A 42 -0.99 -9.77 -15.28
CA SER A 42 -1.29 -8.38 -15.60
C SER A 42 -2.00 -8.22 -16.95
N LEU A 43 -1.63 -8.99 -17.98
CA LEU A 43 -2.29 -8.92 -19.29
C LEU A 43 -3.79 -9.24 -19.19
N LEU A 44 -4.14 -10.30 -18.46
CA LEU A 44 -5.52 -10.76 -18.31
C LEU A 44 -6.37 -9.75 -17.53
N PHE A 45 -5.87 -9.25 -16.40
CA PHE A 45 -6.61 -8.26 -15.62
C PHE A 45 -6.69 -6.90 -16.31
N MET A 46 -5.66 -6.47 -17.05
CA MET A 46 -5.73 -5.24 -17.83
C MET A 46 -6.73 -5.37 -18.99
N ALA A 47 -6.80 -6.54 -19.64
CA ALA A 47 -7.81 -6.81 -20.66
C ALA A 47 -9.23 -6.78 -20.07
N LEU A 48 -9.42 -7.32 -18.86
CA LEU A 48 -10.70 -7.29 -18.15
C LEU A 48 -11.09 -5.85 -17.77
N LEU A 49 -10.15 -5.08 -17.20
CA LEU A 49 -10.35 -3.66 -16.88
C LEU A 49 -10.74 -2.87 -18.13
N PHE A 50 -10.04 -3.09 -19.24
CA PHE A 50 -10.37 -2.48 -20.53
C PHE A 50 -11.78 -2.86 -21.01
N GLY A 51 -12.15 -4.13 -20.88
CA GLY A 51 -13.49 -4.61 -21.21
C GLY A 51 -14.58 -3.95 -20.37
N ILE A 52 -14.36 -3.80 -19.06
CA ILE A 52 -15.27 -3.09 -18.14
C ILE A 52 -15.38 -1.62 -18.54
N GLN A 53 -14.26 -0.95 -18.81
CA GLN A 53 -14.27 0.45 -19.23
C GLN A 53 -15.02 0.63 -20.55
N LYS A 54 -14.81 -0.24 -21.53
CA LYS A 54 -15.55 -0.20 -22.80
C LYS A 54 -17.04 -0.48 -22.64
N ALA A 55 -17.41 -1.41 -21.76
CA ALA A 55 -18.81 -1.67 -21.45
C ALA A 55 -19.47 -0.45 -20.79
N MET A 56 -18.76 0.22 -19.89
CA MET A 56 -19.25 1.47 -19.27
C MET A 56 -19.34 2.62 -20.26
N ASP A 57 -18.31 2.85 -21.09
CA ASP A 57 -18.35 3.86 -22.16
C ASP A 57 -19.51 3.62 -23.12
N TYR A 58 -19.82 2.35 -23.42
CA TYR A 58 -20.95 1.97 -24.25
C TYR A 58 -22.28 2.28 -23.57
N LYS A 59 -22.43 1.95 -22.27
CA LYS A 59 -23.62 2.26 -21.48
C LYS A 59 -23.84 3.77 -21.37
N ALA A 60 -22.78 4.55 -21.13
CA ALA A 60 -22.85 6.01 -21.05
C ALA A 60 -23.31 6.65 -22.37
N LYS A 61 -22.92 6.08 -23.52
CA LYS A 61 -23.37 6.56 -24.84
C LYS A 61 -24.78 6.09 -25.24
N HIS A 62 -25.27 5.02 -24.62
CA HIS A 62 -26.57 4.42 -24.92
C HIS A 62 -27.34 4.18 -23.61
N PRO A 63 -27.79 5.27 -22.94
CA PRO A 63 -28.55 5.14 -21.70
C PRO A 63 -29.81 4.32 -21.96
N SER A 64 -30.05 3.34 -21.09
CA SER A 64 -31.24 2.50 -21.17
C SER A 64 -32.42 3.25 -20.54
N ALA A 65 -33.58 3.21 -21.19
CA ALA A 65 -34.80 3.76 -20.62
C ALA A 65 -35.34 2.84 -19.53
N ILE A 66 -35.47 3.33 -18.28
CA ILE A 66 -36.03 2.59 -17.14
C ILE A 66 -37.55 2.70 -17.11
N GLY A 67 -38.11 3.80 -17.63
CA GLY A 67 -39.54 4.06 -17.64
C GLY A 67 -39.93 5.17 -18.60
N ALA A 68 -41.22 5.51 -18.63
CA ALA A 68 -41.74 6.62 -19.42
C ALA A 68 -42.42 7.63 -18.50
N VAL A 69 -42.04 8.91 -18.60
CA VAL A 69 -42.80 10.02 -18.04
C VAL A 69 -43.83 10.44 -19.09
N THR A 70 -45.09 10.10 -18.86
CA THR A 70 -46.18 10.43 -19.78
C THR A 70 -46.81 11.80 -19.49
N ASP A 71 -46.67 12.31 -18.27
CA ASP A 71 -47.28 13.55 -17.78
C ASP A 71 -46.37 14.23 -16.74
N PRO A 72 -45.39 15.04 -17.16
CA PRO A 72 -44.46 15.72 -16.25
C PRO A 72 -45.14 16.88 -15.52
N LYS A 73 -44.80 17.08 -14.24
CA LYS A 73 -45.41 18.15 -13.43
C LYS A 73 -44.94 19.53 -13.93
N PRO A 74 -45.85 20.49 -14.21
CA PRO A 74 -45.46 21.80 -14.69
C PRO A 74 -44.77 22.62 -13.58
N LEU A 75 -43.65 23.25 -13.92
CA LEU A 75 -42.98 24.23 -13.09
C LEU A 75 -43.73 25.56 -13.15
N MET A 76 -44.48 25.86 -12.10
CA MET A 76 -45.28 27.08 -12.03
C MET A 76 -44.48 28.25 -11.45
N ASN A 77 -44.56 29.41 -12.11
CA ASN A 77 -44.06 30.70 -11.60
C ASN A 77 -42.62 30.65 -11.06
N PRO A 78 -41.63 30.35 -11.92
CA PRO A 78 -40.26 30.24 -11.47
C PRO A 78 -39.75 31.61 -10.98
N SER A 79 -38.98 31.60 -9.88
CA SER A 79 -38.47 32.82 -9.25
C SER A 79 -37.12 33.24 -9.80
N ILE A 80 -36.82 34.54 -9.77
CA ILE A 80 -35.48 35.04 -10.07
C ILE A 80 -34.55 34.64 -8.90
N PRO A 81 -33.55 33.78 -9.11
CA PRO A 81 -32.65 33.33 -8.05
C PRO A 81 -31.69 34.46 -7.61
N PRO A 82 -31.20 34.43 -6.36
CA PRO A 82 -30.15 35.34 -5.91
C PRO A 82 -28.82 35.05 -6.63
N CYS A 83 -28.05 36.10 -6.93
CA CYS A 83 -26.82 35.98 -7.70
C CYS A 83 -25.72 35.10 -7.04
N GLU A 84 -25.77 34.90 -5.72
CA GLU A 84 -24.75 34.14 -4.99
C GLU A 84 -24.90 32.61 -5.08
N HIS A 85 -26.09 32.11 -5.40
CA HIS A 85 -26.41 30.70 -5.16
C HIS A 85 -26.04 29.77 -6.31
N LYS A 86 -25.87 30.26 -7.55
CA LYS A 86 -25.95 29.38 -8.75
C LYS A 86 -25.06 29.74 -9.93
N PHE A 87 -24.58 30.97 -10.01
CA PHE A 87 -23.71 31.41 -11.08
C PHE A 87 -22.36 31.81 -10.48
N PHE A 88 -21.25 31.51 -11.15
CA PHE A 88 -19.89 31.87 -10.72
C PHE A 88 -19.66 33.39 -10.83
N MET A 89 -20.36 34.15 -10.00
CA MET A 89 -20.41 35.61 -10.03
C MET A 89 -19.34 36.20 -9.11
N LYS A 90 -18.66 37.24 -9.60
CA LYS A 90 -17.75 38.04 -8.77
C LYS A 90 -18.56 38.83 -7.76
N ARG A 91 -18.19 38.74 -6.47
CA ARG A 91 -18.78 39.53 -5.40
C ARG A 91 -18.13 40.92 -5.33
N PRO A 92 -18.90 42.00 -5.15
CA PRO A 92 -20.36 42.06 -5.01
C PRO A 92 -21.10 41.82 -6.34
N CYS A 93 -22.19 41.04 -6.29
CA CYS A 93 -23.03 40.71 -7.45
C CYS A 93 -24.42 41.32 -7.36
N TYR A 94 -25.08 41.42 -8.51
CA TYR A 94 -26.45 41.89 -8.68
C TYR A 94 -27.33 40.76 -9.23
N ASP A 95 -28.58 40.68 -8.77
CA ASP A 95 -29.56 39.67 -9.21
C ASP A 95 -29.94 39.89 -10.68
N PHE A 96 -30.15 41.16 -11.07
CA PHE A 96 -30.21 41.60 -12.45
C PHE A 96 -29.88 43.09 -12.52
N VAL A 97 -29.64 43.60 -13.72
CA VAL A 97 -29.47 45.04 -13.97
C VAL A 97 -30.45 45.50 -15.04
N TRP A 98 -30.73 46.80 -15.12
CA TRP A 98 -31.67 47.30 -16.12
C TRP A 98 -31.37 48.71 -16.59
N SER A 99 -31.87 49.08 -17.76
CA SER A 99 -31.77 50.43 -18.31
C SER A 99 -33.14 51.05 -18.61
N GLY A 100 -33.20 52.38 -18.62
CA GLY A 100 -34.43 53.15 -18.82
C GLY A 100 -34.87 53.90 -17.56
N SER A 101 -33.95 54.17 -16.62
CA SER A 101 -34.26 54.78 -15.32
C SER A 101 -34.77 56.22 -15.40
N GLY A 102 -34.60 56.90 -16.53
CA GLY A 102 -35.16 58.24 -16.75
C GLY A 102 -36.68 58.26 -16.89
N ASN A 103 -37.35 57.11 -16.99
CA ASN A 103 -38.80 57.02 -17.15
C ASN A 103 -39.47 56.52 -15.84
N PRO A 104 -40.33 57.33 -15.19
CA PRO A 104 -40.97 56.96 -13.93
C PRO A 104 -41.88 55.73 -14.06
N ARG A 105 -42.46 55.51 -15.25
CA ARG A 105 -43.30 54.34 -15.54
C ARG A 105 -42.48 53.06 -15.53
N ILE A 106 -41.29 53.07 -16.15
CA ILE A 106 -40.36 51.93 -16.15
C ILE A 106 -39.84 51.68 -14.73
N GLN A 107 -39.54 52.74 -13.97
CA GLN A 107 -39.13 52.60 -12.57
C GLN A 107 -40.22 51.93 -11.71
N SER A 108 -41.50 52.29 -11.91
CA SER A 108 -42.62 51.63 -11.25
C SER A 108 -42.73 50.15 -11.62
N ILE A 109 -42.48 49.79 -12.88
CA ILE A 109 -42.48 48.40 -13.35
C ILE A 109 -41.38 47.60 -12.65
N VAL A 110 -40.16 48.13 -12.60
CA VAL A 110 -39.04 47.45 -11.93
C VAL A 110 -39.28 47.31 -10.42
N ASN A 111 -39.85 48.33 -9.76
CA ASN A 111 -40.26 48.21 -8.36
C ASN A 111 -41.30 47.10 -8.16
N GLY A 112 -42.22 46.92 -9.11
CA GLY A 112 -43.14 45.78 -9.15
C GLY A 112 -42.40 44.43 -9.26
N ILE A 113 -41.34 44.35 -10.08
CA ILE A 113 -40.53 43.13 -10.25
C ILE A 113 -39.86 42.78 -8.91
N LEU A 114 -39.30 43.78 -8.23
CA LEU A 114 -38.63 43.59 -6.95
C LEU A 114 -39.59 43.10 -5.85
N ALA A 115 -40.78 43.68 -5.78
CA ALA A 115 -41.77 43.36 -4.75
C ALA A 115 -42.49 42.03 -4.99
N ASN A 116 -42.82 41.72 -6.25
CA ASN A 116 -43.67 40.58 -6.61
C ASN A 116 -42.89 39.34 -7.07
N ASN A 117 -41.57 39.27 -6.84
CA ASN A 117 -40.80 38.10 -7.20
C ASN A 117 -41.25 36.87 -6.36
N PRO A 118 -41.62 35.74 -6.99
CA PRO A 118 -42.12 34.57 -6.27
C PRO A 118 -41.10 34.04 -5.24
N GLY A 119 -41.56 33.71 -4.04
CA GLY A 119 -40.74 33.08 -2.99
C GLY A 119 -39.74 34.01 -2.26
N ARG A 120 -39.41 35.19 -2.80
CA ARG A 120 -38.61 36.21 -2.11
C ARG A 120 -38.80 37.60 -2.74
N SER A 121 -38.80 38.65 -1.92
CA SER A 121 -38.62 40.02 -2.43
C SER A 121 -37.15 40.28 -2.75
N ILE A 122 -36.88 41.06 -3.81
CA ILE A 122 -35.52 41.42 -4.22
C ILE A 122 -35.19 42.79 -3.60
N SER A 123 -34.07 42.87 -2.88
CA SER A 123 -33.62 44.14 -2.32
C SER A 123 -33.21 45.12 -3.43
N PRO A 124 -33.57 46.41 -3.35
CA PRO A 124 -33.10 47.42 -4.31
C PRO A 124 -31.57 47.49 -4.43
N THR A 125 -30.83 47.12 -3.37
CA THR A 125 -29.35 47.06 -3.38
C THR A 125 -28.79 45.96 -4.29
N LYS A 126 -29.60 44.94 -4.61
CA LYS A 126 -29.25 43.81 -5.49
C LYS A 126 -29.58 44.07 -6.95
N VAL A 127 -30.06 45.26 -7.29
CA VAL A 127 -30.37 45.65 -8.67
C VAL A 127 -29.71 46.98 -9.00
N LYS A 128 -29.09 47.07 -10.18
CA LYS A 128 -28.44 48.31 -10.65
C LYS A 128 -29.18 48.87 -11.86
N SER A 129 -29.42 50.17 -11.87
CA SER A 129 -30.12 50.88 -12.94
C SER A 129 -29.15 51.73 -13.78
N PHE A 130 -29.53 51.94 -15.04
CA PHE A 130 -28.81 52.77 -16.00
C PHE A 130 -29.80 53.65 -16.80
N SER A 131 -29.36 54.83 -17.23
CA SER A 131 -30.22 55.74 -17.99
C SER A 131 -30.38 55.26 -19.42
N MET A 132 -29.26 54.96 -20.09
CA MET A 132 -29.23 54.53 -21.49
C MET A 132 -28.77 53.08 -21.68
N LYS A 133 -29.14 52.49 -22.81
CA LYS A 133 -28.69 51.15 -23.23
C LYS A 133 -27.16 51.06 -23.27
N ASP A 134 -26.53 52.06 -23.89
CA ASP A 134 -25.10 52.03 -24.18
C ASP A 134 -24.24 52.10 -22.91
N GLU A 135 -24.73 52.78 -21.87
CA GLU A 135 -24.08 52.82 -20.55
C GLU A 135 -24.09 51.45 -19.88
N LEU A 136 -25.23 50.77 -19.92
CA LEU A 136 -25.38 49.42 -19.40
C LEU A 136 -24.47 48.46 -20.16
N THR A 137 -24.45 48.53 -21.50
CA THR A 137 -23.59 47.67 -22.33
C THR A 137 -22.11 47.92 -22.06
N LYS A 138 -21.67 49.19 -21.96
CA LYS A 138 -20.29 49.53 -21.58
C LYS A 138 -19.94 49.00 -20.18
N TRP A 139 -20.87 49.07 -19.23
CA TRP A 139 -20.65 48.53 -17.89
C TRP A 139 -20.52 47.00 -17.89
N LEU A 140 -21.38 46.28 -18.64
CA LEU A 140 -21.27 44.82 -18.78
C LEU A 140 -19.94 44.38 -19.40
N LEU A 141 -19.39 45.15 -20.34
CA LEU A 141 -18.09 44.88 -20.94
C LEU A 141 -16.92 45.17 -19.98
N ASN A 142 -17.02 46.21 -19.16
CA ASN A 142 -15.98 46.59 -18.20
C ASN A 142 -15.98 45.71 -16.94
N ASP A 143 -17.15 45.21 -16.51
CA ASP A 143 -17.35 44.40 -15.30
C ASP A 143 -18.00 43.04 -15.63
N PRO A 144 -17.30 42.11 -16.32
CA PRO A 144 -17.85 40.80 -16.63
C PRO A 144 -18.11 39.97 -15.36
N MET A 145 -19.12 39.09 -15.43
CA MET A 145 -19.50 38.15 -14.35
C MET A 145 -19.98 38.82 -13.03
N ARG A 146 -20.60 40.01 -13.09
CA ARG A 146 -21.25 40.65 -11.92
C ARG A 146 -22.77 40.56 -11.86
N THR A 147 -23.44 40.32 -12.99
CA THR A 147 -24.88 40.05 -13.08
C THR A 147 -25.17 38.86 -14.03
N PRO A 148 -26.13 37.97 -13.71
CA PRO A 148 -26.49 36.86 -14.59
C PRO A 148 -27.23 37.32 -15.86
N GLY A 149 -27.85 38.50 -15.82
CA GLY A 149 -28.39 39.16 -17.01
C GLY A 149 -28.91 40.57 -16.76
N ALA A 150 -29.49 41.15 -17.80
CA ALA A 150 -29.95 42.52 -17.84
C ALA A 150 -31.26 42.72 -18.61
N LEU A 151 -32.03 43.73 -18.24
CA LEU A 151 -33.26 44.18 -18.92
C LEU A 151 -33.08 45.54 -19.58
N HIS A 152 -33.40 45.64 -20.86
CA HIS A 152 -33.41 46.91 -21.58
C HIS A 152 -34.85 47.30 -21.93
N PHE A 153 -35.43 48.25 -21.20
CA PHE A 153 -36.79 48.73 -21.44
C PHE A 153 -36.81 49.93 -22.40
N VAL A 154 -37.79 49.96 -23.30
CA VAL A 154 -38.08 51.08 -24.20
C VAL A 154 -39.59 51.23 -24.32
N GLU A 155 -40.13 52.32 -23.78
CA GLU A 155 -41.51 52.74 -24.03
C GLU A 155 -41.61 53.31 -25.44
N ARG A 156 -42.41 52.68 -26.31
CA ARG A 156 -42.58 53.10 -27.71
C ARG A 156 -43.75 54.07 -27.87
N ASN A 157 -44.81 53.82 -27.11
CA ASN A 157 -46.02 54.62 -27.04
C ASN A 157 -46.76 54.27 -25.73
N ALA A 158 -47.87 54.95 -25.42
CA ALA A 158 -48.60 54.76 -24.16
C ALA A 158 -49.13 53.32 -23.94
N THR A 159 -49.27 52.53 -25.01
CA THR A 159 -49.84 51.18 -24.99
C THR A 159 -48.82 50.05 -25.22
N VAL A 160 -47.58 50.38 -25.61
CA VAL A 160 -46.54 49.39 -25.95
C VAL A 160 -45.23 49.75 -25.24
N ILE A 161 -44.85 48.89 -24.30
CA ILE A 161 -43.54 48.89 -23.67
C ILE A 161 -42.79 47.66 -24.20
N SER A 162 -41.71 47.92 -24.93
CA SER A 162 -40.82 46.87 -25.42
C SER A 162 -39.68 46.65 -24.42
N TYR A 163 -39.22 45.41 -24.29
CA TYR A 163 -38.02 45.12 -23.51
C TYR A 163 -37.15 44.07 -24.21
N GLY A 164 -35.84 44.17 -24.03
CA GLY A 164 -34.86 43.16 -24.43
C GLY A 164 -34.22 42.53 -23.20
N VAL A 165 -34.03 41.22 -23.22
CA VAL A 165 -33.28 40.50 -22.17
C VAL A 165 -31.89 40.19 -22.71
N VAL A 166 -30.86 40.52 -21.92
CA VAL A 166 -29.47 40.27 -22.28
C VAL A 166 -28.90 39.32 -21.24
N THR A 167 -28.44 38.15 -21.67
CA THR A 167 -27.77 37.17 -20.83
C THR A 167 -26.42 36.80 -21.40
N ASN A 168 -25.54 36.32 -20.55
CA ASN A 168 -24.26 35.79 -21.01
C ASN A 168 -24.45 34.31 -21.41
N THR A 169 -24.30 34.01 -22.70
CA THR A 169 -24.34 32.63 -23.23
C THR A 169 -22.98 31.93 -23.19
N SER A 170 -21.89 32.66 -22.88
CA SER A 170 -20.53 32.10 -22.86
C SER A 170 -20.19 31.33 -21.57
N THR A 171 -21.10 31.24 -20.60
CA THR A 171 -20.92 30.43 -19.39
C THR A 171 -21.43 29.00 -19.58
N TYR A 172 -20.96 28.30 -20.61
CA TYR A 172 -20.81 26.84 -20.55
C TYR A 172 -19.45 26.57 -19.91
N ILE A 173 -19.31 26.88 -18.62
CA ILE A 173 -18.12 26.47 -17.86
C ILE A 173 -18.49 25.10 -17.28
N PRO A 174 -17.88 24.00 -17.75
CA PRO A 174 -18.02 22.71 -17.10
C PRO A 174 -17.23 22.77 -15.79
N VAL A 175 -17.86 23.26 -14.73
CA VAL A 175 -17.34 23.15 -13.36
C VAL A 175 -17.91 21.84 -12.77
N PRO A 176 -17.24 21.16 -11.82
CA PRO A 176 -17.59 19.80 -11.37
C PRO A 176 -18.93 19.63 -10.64
N ARG A 177 -19.88 20.56 -10.78
CA ARG A 177 -21.22 20.48 -10.23
C ARG A 177 -22.23 21.00 -11.24
N GLN A 178 -23.13 20.10 -11.65
CA GLN A 178 -24.37 20.27 -12.41
C GLN A 178 -24.34 21.38 -13.48
N PRO A 179 -24.35 21.03 -14.78
CA PRO A 179 -24.63 22.01 -15.81
C PRO A 179 -26.03 22.60 -15.60
N GLU A 180 -26.12 23.82 -15.10
CA GLU A 180 -27.39 24.54 -14.99
C GLU A 180 -27.67 25.29 -16.30
N ASP A 181 -28.82 25.05 -16.93
CA ASP A 181 -29.23 25.82 -18.10
C ASP A 181 -29.61 27.26 -17.68
N PRO A 182 -28.84 28.30 -18.08
CA PRO A 182 -29.14 29.69 -17.73
C PRO A 182 -30.50 30.15 -18.28
N THR A 183 -31.01 29.47 -19.32
CA THR A 183 -32.32 29.73 -19.94
C THR A 183 -33.45 29.47 -18.96
N PHE A 184 -33.55 28.24 -18.45
CA PHE A 184 -34.61 27.85 -17.51
C PHE A 184 -34.39 28.42 -16.11
N LYS A 185 -33.12 28.54 -15.69
CA LYS A 185 -32.80 28.98 -14.33
C LYS A 185 -32.98 30.47 -14.11
N PHE A 186 -32.71 31.29 -15.13
CA PHE A 186 -32.65 32.75 -14.96
C PHE A 186 -33.36 33.54 -16.06
N LEU A 187 -33.11 33.22 -17.34
CA LEU A 187 -33.67 34.00 -18.46
C LEU A 187 -35.20 34.00 -18.44
N ILE A 188 -35.81 32.81 -18.35
CA ILE A 188 -37.27 32.67 -18.36
C ILE A 188 -37.92 33.34 -17.14
N PRO A 189 -37.47 33.12 -15.89
CA PRO A 189 -37.99 33.84 -14.71
C PRO A 189 -37.95 35.37 -14.86
N LEU A 190 -36.84 35.91 -15.37
CA LEU A 190 -36.68 37.35 -15.56
C LEU A 190 -37.62 37.90 -16.64
N GLN A 191 -37.77 37.16 -17.75
CA GLN A 191 -38.68 37.50 -18.84
C GLN A 191 -40.15 37.48 -18.39
N LEU A 192 -40.54 36.46 -17.62
CA LEU A 192 -41.88 36.35 -17.06
C LEU A 192 -42.19 37.48 -16.07
N ALA A 193 -41.24 37.81 -15.18
CA ALA A 193 -41.41 38.92 -14.25
C ALA A 193 -41.54 40.27 -14.96
N ALA A 194 -40.70 40.54 -15.96
CA ALA A 194 -40.78 41.77 -16.76
C ALA A 194 -42.12 41.89 -17.49
N SER A 195 -42.55 40.80 -18.15
CA SER A 195 -43.82 40.78 -18.88
C SER A 195 -45.00 41.02 -17.95
N ARG A 196 -45.03 40.35 -16.79
CA ARG A 196 -46.11 40.48 -15.80
C ARG A 196 -46.28 41.91 -15.30
N GLU A 197 -45.19 42.58 -14.94
CA GLU A 197 -45.27 43.94 -14.41
C GLU A 197 -45.55 44.98 -15.51
N ILE A 198 -45.11 44.73 -16.75
CA ILE A 198 -45.54 45.53 -17.91
C ILE A 198 -47.06 45.40 -18.10
N ALA A 199 -47.61 44.19 -18.06
CA ALA A 199 -49.05 43.98 -18.20
C ALA A 199 -49.85 44.69 -17.10
N ARG A 200 -49.41 44.61 -15.84
CA ARG A 200 -50.01 45.36 -14.72
C ARG A 200 -49.98 46.86 -14.94
N SER A 201 -48.86 47.40 -15.42
CA SER A 201 -48.70 48.82 -15.73
C SER A 201 -49.54 49.31 -16.92
N LEU A 202 -49.78 48.45 -17.92
CA LEU A 202 -50.62 48.77 -19.08
C LEU A 202 -52.12 48.65 -18.77
N LEU A 203 -52.52 47.66 -17.97
CA LEU A 203 -53.91 47.43 -17.57
C LEU A 203 -54.37 48.33 -16.43
N GLY A 204 -53.44 48.92 -15.66
CA GLY A 204 -53.75 49.69 -14.46
C GLY A 204 -54.24 48.85 -13.29
N ASP A 205 -54.14 47.51 -13.36
CA ASP A 205 -54.53 46.57 -12.31
C ASP A 205 -53.29 45.93 -11.69
N SER A 206 -52.99 46.30 -10.43
CA SER A 206 -51.87 45.75 -9.66
C SER A 206 -52.10 44.32 -9.20
N LYS A 207 -53.36 43.84 -9.19
CA LYS A 207 -53.74 42.48 -8.78
C LYS A 207 -53.84 41.50 -9.94
N PHE A 208 -53.64 41.96 -11.18
CA PHE A 208 -53.67 41.09 -12.35
C PHE A 208 -52.74 39.88 -12.16
N SER A 209 -53.32 38.68 -12.24
CA SER A 209 -52.61 37.42 -12.10
C SER A 209 -52.18 36.92 -13.47
N TRP A 210 -50.86 36.78 -13.66
CA TRP A 210 -50.29 36.17 -14.85
C TRP A 210 -49.36 35.05 -14.40
N ASN A 211 -49.90 33.83 -14.40
CA ASN A 211 -49.17 32.62 -14.04
C ASN A 211 -48.78 31.88 -15.32
N VAL A 212 -47.51 31.50 -15.43
CA VAL A 212 -46.99 30.70 -16.53
C VAL A 212 -46.39 29.42 -15.96
N GLY A 213 -46.88 28.28 -16.45
CA GLY A 213 -46.32 26.97 -16.18
C GLY A 213 -45.39 26.56 -17.32
N LEU A 214 -44.22 26.02 -16.97
CA LEU A 214 -43.32 25.38 -17.92
C LEU A 214 -43.45 23.88 -17.73
N GLU A 215 -43.87 23.18 -18.78
CA GLU A 215 -44.03 21.74 -18.77
C GLU A 215 -43.06 21.13 -19.78
N GLU A 216 -42.39 20.06 -19.38
CA GLU A 216 -41.51 19.31 -20.26
C GLU A 216 -42.33 18.41 -21.19
N TYR A 217 -41.77 17.99 -22.32
CA TYR A 217 -42.44 16.99 -23.14
C TYR A 217 -42.42 15.63 -22.44
N PRO A 218 -43.41 14.76 -22.69
CA PRO A 218 -43.33 13.36 -22.30
C PRO A 218 -42.04 12.73 -22.82
N HIS A 219 -41.25 12.14 -21.94
CA HIS A 219 -39.92 11.61 -22.25
C HIS A 219 -39.63 10.30 -21.51
N PRO A 220 -38.81 9.40 -22.08
CA PRO A 220 -38.34 8.25 -21.33
C PRO A 220 -37.48 8.70 -20.15
N VAL A 221 -37.71 8.12 -18.98
CA VAL A 221 -36.77 8.20 -17.86
C VAL A 221 -35.57 7.38 -18.27
N LEU A 222 -34.48 8.07 -18.60
CA LEU A 222 -33.20 7.42 -18.80
C LEU A 222 -32.65 6.98 -17.44
N GLU A 223 -31.98 5.83 -17.40
CA GLU A 223 -31.13 5.46 -16.27
C GLU A 223 -30.07 6.55 -16.14
N ASP A 224 -30.28 7.50 -15.21
CA ASP A 224 -29.41 8.67 -15.03
C ASP A 224 -27.96 8.21 -14.83
N THR A 225 -27.15 8.42 -15.85
CA THR A 225 -25.68 8.29 -15.80
C THR A 225 -25.02 9.52 -15.16
N ASP A 226 -25.79 10.53 -14.77
CA ASP A 226 -25.28 11.73 -14.14
C ASP A 226 -25.04 11.50 -12.64
N GLU A 227 -23.76 11.54 -12.27
CA GLU A 227 -23.21 11.53 -10.90
C GLU A 227 -23.91 12.51 -9.92
N SER A 228 -24.70 13.45 -10.43
CA SER A 228 -25.33 14.50 -9.64
C SER A 228 -26.67 14.11 -9.01
N TYR A 229 -27.43 13.18 -9.59
CA TYR A 229 -28.69 12.69 -9.01
C TYR A 229 -28.44 11.57 -8.00
N THR A 230 -27.40 10.75 -8.22
CA THR A 230 -26.87 9.86 -7.18
C THR A 230 -26.35 10.67 -6.00
N LEU A 231 -25.59 11.76 -6.18
CA LEU A 231 -25.13 12.60 -5.05
C LEU A 231 -26.25 13.28 -4.23
N LEU A 232 -27.41 13.58 -4.84
CA LEU A 232 -28.54 14.24 -4.16
C LEU A 232 -29.46 13.27 -3.43
N ASN A 233 -29.56 12.01 -3.89
CA ASN A 233 -30.35 10.94 -3.26
C ASN A 233 -29.49 9.84 -2.62
N ALA A 234 -28.17 9.99 -2.63
CA ALA A 234 -27.22 9.11 -1.97
C ALA A 234 -27.37 9.28 -0.46
N ASN A 235 -27.96 8.27 0.17
CA ASN A 235 -27.92 8.15 1.62
C ASN A 235 -26.51 7.77 2.12
N SER A 236 -25.55 7.50 1.21
CA SER A 236 -24.19 7.11 1.55
C SER A 236 -23.13 7.62 0.53
N PRO A 237 -21.89 7.93 0.96
CA PRO A 237 -20.78 8.27 0.06
C PRO A 237 -20.42 7.20 -0.98
N MET A 238 -21.00 6.00 -0.89
CA MET A 238 -20.72 4.87 -1.78
C MET A 238 -21.54 4.90 -3.08
N ASP A 239 -22.63 5.66 -3.14
CA ASP A 239 -23.55 5.65 -4.29
C ASP A 239 -23.12 6.59 -5.43
N ALA A 240 -22.09 7.41 -5.21
CA ALA A 240 -21.66 8.47 -6.12
C ALA A 240 -20.29 8.25 -6.79
N MET A 241 -19.62 7.13 -6.54
CA MET A 241 -18.31 6.84 -7.13
C MET A 241 -18.46 5.94 -8.37
N PRO A 242 -17.94 6.32 -9.55
CA PRO A 242 -17.92 5.46 -10.73
C PRO A 242 -17.36 4.09 -10.36
N LEU A 243 -18.05 3.00 -10.72
CA LEU A 243 -17.63 1.63 -10.38
C LEU A 243 -16.18 1.37 -10.81
N VAL A 244 -15.73 1.94 -11.93
CA VAL A 244 -14.34 1.84 -12.38
C VAL A 244 -13.36 2.52 -11.43
N GLU A 245 -13.66 3.69 -10.87
CA GLU A 245 -12.78 4.37 -9.92
C GLU A 245 -12.66 3.60 -8.60
N MET A 246 -13.78 3.05 -8.12
CA MET A 246 -13.83 2.24 -6.90
C MET A 246 -13.13 0.89 -7.06
N PHE A 247 -13.32 0.19 -8.19
CA PHE A 247 -12.79 -1.15 -8.39
C PHE A 247 -11.38 -1.19 -9.00
N SER A 248 -10.93 -0.16 -9.71
CA SER A 248 -9.58 -0.14 -10.33
C SER A 248 -8.45 -0.40 -9.32
N PRO A 249 -8.42 0.21 -8.12
CA PRO A 249 -7.42 -0.11 -7.10
C PRO A 249 -7.42 -1.58 -6.68
N ILE A 250 -8.60 -2.23 -6.64
CA ILE A 250 -8.74 -3.65 -6.31
C ILE A 250 -8.13 -4.53 -7.40
N PHE A 251 -8.35 -4.20 -8.67
CA PHE A 251 -7.73 -4.92 -9.79
C PHE A 251 -6.21 -4.77 -9.79
N PHE A 252 -5.69 -3.54 -9.61
CA PHE A 252 -4.25 -3.29 -9.53
C PHE A 252 -3.59 -3.99 -8.33
N TYR A 253 -4.30 -4.04 -7.20
CA TYR A 253 -3.89 -4.81 -6.03
C TYR A 253 -3.86 -6.32 -6.33
N ALA A 254 -4.92 -6.86 -6.94
CA ALA A 254 -5.03 -8.28 -7.28
C ALA A 254 -3.88 -8.74 -8.20
N ILE A 255 -3.58 -7.97 -9.25
CA ILE A 255 -2.46 -8.24 -10.17
C ILE A 255 -1.14 -8.34 -9.39
N SER A 256 -0.91 -7.36 -8.51
CA SER A 256 0.35 -7.25 -7.75
C SER A 256 0.48 -8.32 -6.66
N MET A 257 -0.63 -8.90 -6.19
CA MET A 257 -0.66 -9.95 -5.16
C MET A 257 -0.25 -11.34 -5.67
N PHE A 258 -0.38 -11.62 -6.97
CA PHE A 258 0.06 -12.92 -7.52
C PHE A 258 1.53 -13.18 -7.23
N GLY A 259 2.39 -12.17 -7.42
CA GLY A 259 3.81 -12.29 -7.14
C GLY A 259 4.10 -12.62 -5.68
N PHE A 260 3.42 -11.95 -4.77
CA PHE A 260 3.53 -12.18 -3.32
C PHE A 260 3.17 -13.62 -2.93
N VAL A 261 2.04 -14.16 -3.39
CA VAL A 261 1.57 -15.51 -3.01
C VAL A 261 2.54 -16.60 -3.47
N PHE A 262 3.08 -16.49 -4.70
CA PHE A 262 4.08 -17.45 -5.16
C PHE A 262 5.41 -17.32 -4.41
N GLN A 263 5.83 -16.09 -4.13
CA GLN A 263 7.06 -15.83 -3.39
C GLN A 263 7.02 -16.45 -2.00
N ILE A 264 5.99 -16.16 -1.19
CA ILE A 264 5.91 -16.70 0.16
C ILE A 264 5.85 -18.24 0.13
N SER A 265 5.19 -18.84 -0.86
CA SER A 265 5.09 -20.30 -1.01
C SER A 265 6.46 -20.92 -1.27
N LEU A 266 7.26 -20.34 -2.18
CA LEU A 266 8.61 -20.81 -2.46
C LEU A 266 9.55 -20.67 -1.26
N MET A 267 9.45 -19.56 -0.53
CA MET A 267 10.25 -19.35 0.68
C MET A 267 9.93 -20.37 1.77
N VAL A 268 8.64 -20.60 2.04
CA VAL A 268 8.20 -21.59 3.02
C VAL A 268 8.56 -23.01 2.54
N LEU A 269 8.53 -23.28 1.24
CA LEU A 269 8.95 -24.56 0.68
C LEU A 269 10.45 -24.82 0.91
N GLU A 270 11.33 -23.84 0.68
CA GLU A 270 12.76 -24.00 0.97
C GLU A 270 13.03 -24.23 2.47
N LYS A 271 12.23 -23.59 3.33
CA LYS A 271 12.27 -23.78 4.78
C LYS A 271 11.74 -25.16 5.20
N GLU A 272 10.63 -25.61 4.63
CA GLU A 272 10.01 -26.91 4.87
C GLU A 272 10.96 -28.05 4.48
N LEU A 273 11.62 -27.93 3.33
CA LEU A 273 12.63 -28.87 2.84
C LEU A 273 13.99 -28.72 3.54
N LYS A 274 14.14 -27.77 4.47
CA LYS A 274 15.38 -27.46 5.21
C LYS A 274 16.58 -27.18 4.30
N LEU A 275 16.34 -26.70 3.08
CA LEU A 275 17.38 -26.46 2.08
C LEU A 275 18.35 -25.37 2.55
N ARG A 276 17.85 -24.30 3.18
CA ARG A 276 18.69 -23.27 3.79
C ARG A 276 19.66 -23.87 4.80
N GLN A 277 19.19 -24.73 5.69
CA GLN A 277 20.02 -25.34 6.72
C GLN A 277 21.09 -26.25 6.09
N ALA A 278 20.74 -27.03 5.07
CA ALA A 278 21.71 -27.85 4.34
C ALA A 278 22.81 -26.99 3.70
N MET A 279 22.44 -25.85 3.08
CA MET A 279 23.41 -24.92 2.49
C MET A 279 24.30 -24.26 3.56
N THR A 280 23.76 -23.87 4.71
CA THR A 280 24.56 -23.33 5.82
C THR A 280 25.57 -24.36 6.35
N VAL A 281 25.19 -25.64 6.44
CA VAL A 281 26.11 -26.75 6.83
C VAL A 281 27.23 -26.94 5.79
N MET A 282 26.95 -26.68 4.51
CA MET A 282 27.95 -26.69 3.43
C MET A 282 28.88 -25.46 3.44
N GLY A 283 28.71 -24.52 4.38
CA GLY A 283 29.56 -23.32 4.53
C GLY A 283 29.06 -22.07 3.80
N LEU A 284 27.79 -22.04 3.38
CA LEU A 284 27.17 -20.85 2.80
C LEU A 284 26.93 -19.78 3.88
N TYR A 285 27.26 -18.52 3.59
CA TYR A 285 26.90 -17.40 4.46
C TYR A 285 25.39 -17.14 4.47
N ASP A 286 24.80 -17.03 5.65
CA ASP A 286 23.37 -16.68 5.81
C ASP A 286 23.04 -15.33 5.15
N SER A 287 23.93 -14.34 5.24
CA SER A 287 23.76 -13.05 4.58
C SER A 287 23.70 -13.19 3.06
N SER A 288 24.49 -14.12 2.48
CA SER A 288 24.49 -14.36 1.03
C SER A 288 23.17 -14.99 0.57
N TYR A 289 22.60 -15.90 1.38
CA TYR A 289 21.28 -16.43 1.16
C TYR A 289 20.21 -15.34 1.10
N TRP A 290 20.12 -14.50 2.13
CA TRP A 290 19.11 -13.44 2.18
C TRP A 290 19.28 -12.40 1.06
N CYS A 291 20.53 -11.99 0.78
CA CYS A 291 20.82 -11.05 -0.29
C CYS A 291 20.43 -11.62 -1.66
N SER A 292 20.73 -12.89 -1.93
CA SER A 292 20.36 -13.55 -3.19
C SER A 292 18.84 -13.59 -3.40
N TRP A 293 18.09 -13.86 -2.33
CA TRP A 293 16.62 -13.86 -2.34
C TRP A 293 16.07 -12.45 -2.58
N LEU A 294 16.59 -11.44 -1.88
CA LEU A 294 16.16 -10.04 -2.06
C LEU A 294 16.43 -9.52 -3.48
N ILE A 295 17.62 -9.79 -4.04
CA ILE A 295 17.96 -9.37 -5.40
C ILE A 295 17.08 -10.09 -6.42
N TRP A 296 16.87 -11.40 -6.26
CA TRP A 296 16.07 -12.19 -7.19
C TRP A 296 14.59 -11.78 -7.19
N GLU A 297 13.98 -11.66 -6.01
CA GLU A 297 12.58 -11.22 -5.89
C GLU A 297 12.42 -9.75 -6.29
N GLY A 298 13.40 -8.89 -5.98
CA GLY A 298 13.42 -7.50 -6.45
C GLY A 298 13.47 -7.39 -7.98
N LEU A 299 14.27 -8.23 -8.64
CA LEU A 299 14.33 -8.28 -10.11
C LEU A 299 12.98 -8.75 -10.70
N LYS A 300 12.36 -9.79 -10.12
CA LYS A 300 11.03 -10.24 -10.57
C LYS A 300 9.95 -9.19 -10.34
N ALA A 301 9.98 -8.48 -9.21
CA ALA A 301 9.07 -7.39 -8.91
C ALA A 301 9.24 -6.23 -9.91
N PHE A 302 10.49 -5.89 -10.26
CA PHE A 302 10.76 -4.89 -11.28
C PHE A 302 10.19 -5.29 -12.65
N ILE A 303 10.48 -6.50 -13.13
CA ILE A 303 9.96 -7.01 -14.41
C ILE A 303 8.43 -7.07 -14.39
N SER A 304 7.81 -7.53 -13.30
CA SER A 304 6.36 -7.56 -13.15
C SER A 304 5.76 -6.15 -13.20
N SER A 305 6.29 -5.20 -12.45
CA SER A 305 5.84 -3.80 -12.47
C SER A 305 5.98 -3.16 -13.85
N LEU A 306 7.05 -3.47 -14.59
CA LEU A 306 7.24 -3.03 -15.96
C LEU A 306 6.15 -3.58 -16.89
N LEU A 307 5.84 -4.87 -16.81
CA LEU A 307 4.78 -5.50 -17.61
C LEU A 307 3.40 -4.93 -17.29
N ILE A 308 3.11 -4.64 -16.01
CA ILE A 308 1.86 -3.97 -15.60
C ILE A 308 1.70 -2.64 -16.33
N VAL A 309 2.74 -1.79 -16.31
CA VAL A 309 2.69 -0.47 -16.96
C VAL A 309 2.62 -0.61 -18.49
N LEU A 310 3.39 -1.51 -19.09
CA LEU A 310 3.37 -1.76 -20.54
C LEU A 310 2.00 -2.24 -21.02
N PHE A 311 1.39 -3.22 -20.35
CA PHE A 311 0.05 -3.67 -20.72
C PHE A 311 -1.01 -2.62 -20.44
N GLY A 312 -0.88 -1.85 -19.34
CA GLY A 312 -1.76 -0.71 -19.08
C GLY A 312 -1.75 0.33 -20.21
N MET A 313 -0.56 0.64 -20.76
CA MET A 313 -0.43 1.50 -21.94
C MET A 313 -0.94 0.85 -23.22
N MET A 314 -0.71 -0.46 -23.41
CA MET A 314 -1.20 -1.22 -24.57
C MET A 314 -2.73 -1.16 -24.67
N PHE A 315 -3.44 -1.25 -23.54
CA PHE A 315 -4.90 -1.11 -23.46
C PHE A 315 -5.40 0.34 -23.37
N GLN A 316 -4.51 1.33 -23.49
CA GLN A 316 -4.84 2.76 -23.52
C GLN A 316 -5.61 3.25 -22.27
N LEU A 317 -5.30 2.69 -21.10
CA LEU A 317 -5.92 3.10 -19.84
C LEU A 317 -5.46 4.52 -19.44
N HIS A 318 -6.40 5.41 -19.11
CA HIS A 318 -6.11 6.83 -18.82
C HIS A 318 -5.04 7.02 -17.73
N LEU A 319 -5.06 6.19 -16.67
CA LEU A 319 -4.08 6.23 -15.58
C LEU A 319 -2.63 6.11 -16.08
N PHE A 320 -2.38 5.23 -17.05
CA PHE A 320 -1.03 4.95 -17.54
C PHE A 320 -0.59 5.89 -18.66
N LEU A 321 -1.54 6.50 -19.38
CA LEU A 321 -1.25 7.43 -20.48
C LEU A 321 -1.05 8.88 -20.03
N ARG A 322 -1.84 9.33 -19.05
CA ARG A 322 -1.82 10.72 -18.58
C ARG A 322 -0.69 10.99 -17.59
N ASN A 323 -0.35 10.01 -16.75
CA ASN A 323 0.72 10.15 -15.77
C ASN A 323 2.10 9.82 -16.35
N SER A 324 3.15 10.38 -15.75
CA SER A 324 4.53 10.02 -16.10
C SER A 324 4.79 8.53 -15.87
N PHE A 325 5.28 7.86 -16.91
CA PHE A 325 5.63 6.43 -16.91
C PHE A 325 6.44 6.02 -15.68
N THR A 326 7.47 6.80 -15.32
CA THR A 326 8.37 6.44 -14.21
C THR A 326 7.71 6.55 -12.85
N ILE A 327 6.76 7.47 -12.66
CA ILE A 327 6.02 7.63 -11.40
C ILE A 327 5.11 6.42 -11.18
N VAL A 328 4.37 6.02 -12.21
CA VAL A 328 3.50 4.84 -12.13
C VAL A 328 4.35 3.58 -11.91
N LEU A 329 5.42 3.39 -12.69
CA LEU A 329 6.36 2.27 -12.52
C LEU A 329 6.91 2.18 -11.10
N LEU A 330 7.36 3.30 -10.54
CA LEU A 330 7.94 3.36 -9.20
C LEU A 330 6.92 2.99 -8.12
N LEU A 331 5.65 3.39 -8.27
CA LEU A 331 4.59 3.01 -7.32
C LEU A 331 4.38 1.50 -7.28
N PHE A 332 4.18 0.86 -8.44
CA PHE A 332 3.98 -0.58 -8.53
C PHE A 332 5.22 -1.36 -8.07
N PHE A 333 6.42 -0.92 -8.46
CA PHE A 333 7.68 -1.53 -8.04
C PHE A 333 7.87 -1.46 -6.52
N LEU A 334 7.73 -0.27 -5.92
CA LEU A 334 7.89 -0.10 -4.47
C LEU A 334 6.85 -0.89 -3.68
N PHE A 335 5.61 -0.97 -4.16
CA PHE A 335 4.59 -1.79 -3.53
C PHE A 335 4.95 -3.28 -3.55
N GLN A 336 5.31 -3.82 -4.71
CA GLN A 336 5.70 -5.23 -4.83
C GLN A 336 6.96 -5.53 -4.00
N PHE A 337 7.96 -4.63 -4.00
CA PHE A 337 9.16 -4.78 -3.19
C PHE A 337 8.89 -4.67 -1.67
N ASN A 338 7.90 -3.88 -1.27
CA ASN A 338 7.43 -3.87 0.12
C ASN A 338 6.76 -5.19 0.50
N MET A 339 5.91 -5.72 -0.38
CA MET A 339 5.29 -7.05 -0.19
C MET A 339 6.33 -8.18 -0.15
N VAL A 340 7.47 -8.04 -0.84
CA VAL A 340 8.63 -8.94 -0.69
C VAL A 340 9.11 -8.95 0.78
N GLY A 341 9.34 -7.78 1.37
CA GLY A 341 9.69 -7.65 2.80
C GLY A 341 8.64 -8.24 3.74
N PHE A 342 7.37 -8.02 3.46
CA PHE A 342 6.25 -8.59 4.20
C PHE A 342 6.18 -10.13 4.07
N ALA A 343 6.53 -10.69 2.91
CA ALA A 343 6.62 -12.14 2.70
C ALA A 343 7.73 -12.76 3.55
N PHE A 344 8.89 -12.09 3.66
CA PHE A 344 9.97 -12.52 4.56
C PHE A 344 9.47 -12.64 6.00
N LEU A 345 8.75 -11.64 6.48
CA LEU A 345 8.17 -11.65 7.83
C LEU A 345 7.21 -12.84 8.02
N LEU A 346 6.26 -13.02 7.11
CA LEU A 346 5.24 -14.06 7.23
C LEU A 346 5.81 -15.47 7.11
N SER A 347 6.88 -15.66 6.31
CA SER A 347 7.58 -16.94 6.20
C SER A 347 8.13 -17.46 7.53
N ASN A 348 8.33 -16.59 8.52
CA ASN A 348 8.75 -16.98 9.86
C ASN A 348 7.65 -17.70 10.64
N PHE A 349 6.39 -17.33 10.43
CA PHE A 349 5.23 -17.89 11.15
C PHE A 349 4.64 -19.13 10.46
N ILE A 350 4.76 -19.22 9.14
CA ILE A 350 4.23 -20.35 8.36
C ILE A 350 5.24 -21.50 8.32
N ARG A 351 4.78 -22.71 8.65
CA ARG A 351 5.62 -23.93 8.70
C ARG A 351 5.50 -24.84 7.48
N LYS A 352 4.33 -24.87 6.83
CA LYS A 352 4.02 -25.73 5.68
C LYS A 352 3.72 -24.87 4.46
N SER A 353 4.31 -25.19 3.32
CA SER A 353 4.10 -24.43 2.08
C SER A 353 2.64 -24.48 1.63
N SER A 354 1.94 -25.60 1.84
CA SER A 354 0.52 -25.76 1.51
C SER A 354 -0.40 -24.78 2.24
N SER A 355 -0.04 -24.32 3.45
CA SER A 355 -0.81 -23.32 4.20
C SER A 355 -0.65 -21.90 3.65
N THR A 356 0.35 -21.68 2.80
CA THR A 356 0.71 -20.36 2.33
C THR A 356 -0.33 -19.79 1.37
N THR A 357 -0.97 -20.63 0.56
CA THR A 357 -2.05 -20.20 -0.34
C THR A 357 -3.24 -19.66 0.46
N SER A 358 -3.63 -20.35 1.54
CA SER A 358 -4.73 -19.90 2.41
C SER A 358 -4.38 -18.61 3.14
N ALA A 359 -3.14 -18.48 3.63
CA ALA A 359 -2.66 -17.25 4.26
C ALA A 359 -2.62 -16.08 3.26
N GLY A 360 -2.13 -16.33 2.04
CA GLY A 360 -2.12 -15.35 0.96
C GLY A 360 -3.52 -14.89 0.57
N PHE A 361 -4.48 -15.81 0.50
CA PHE A 361 -5.89 -15.49 0.25
C PHE A 361 -6.51 -14.67 1.39
N ALA A 362 -6.24 -15.02 2.65
CA ALA A 362 -6.71 -14.22 3.79
C ALA A 362 -6.15 -12.78 3.76
N ILE A 363 -4.86 -12.62 3.44
CA ILE A 363 -4.23 -11.29 3.27
C ILE A 363 -4.83 -10.55 2.08
N PHE A 364 -5.16 -11.26 1.00
CA PHE A 364 -5.85 -10.66 -0.14
C PHE A 364 -7.22 -10.11 0.27
N VAL A 365 -8.06 -10.90 0.96
CA VAL A 365 -9.39 -10.46 1.41
C VAL A 365 -9.30 -9.28 2.39
N ILE A 366 -8.39 -9.34 3.37
CA ILE A 366 -8.14 -8.21 4.29
C ILE A 366 -7.64 -6.98 3.52
N GLY A 367 -6.79 -7.19 2.51
CA GLY A 367 -6.38 -6.19 1.53
C GLY A 367 -7.55 -5.48 0.88
N VAL A 368 -8.41 -6.24 0.20
CA VAL A 368 -9.60 -5.69 -0.48
C VAL A 368 -10.47 -4.91 0.50
N GLY A 369 -10.72 -5.47 1.70
CA GLY A 369 -11.51 -4.80 2.72
C GLY A 369 -10.89 -3.50 3.24
N THR A 370 -9.56 -3.41 3.35
CA THR A 370 -8.87 -2.19 3.83
C THR A 370 -8.65 -1.13 2.75
N LEU A 371 -8.54 -1.58 1.49
CA LEU A 371 -8.47 -0.74 0.29
C LEU A 371 -9.70 0.15 0.14
N THR A 372 -10.90 -0.39 0.35
CA THR A 372 -12.17 0.37 0.21
C THR A 372 -12.32 1.49 1.24
N PHE A 373 -11.79 1.32 2.46
CA PHE A 373 -11.81 2.37 3.49
C PHE A 373 -10.66 3.38 3.39
N SER A 374 -9.65 3.09 2.56
CA SER A 374 -8.46 3.94 2.46
C SER A 374 -8.76 5.37 1.97
N PRO A 375 -9.58 5.61 0.93
CA PRO A 375 -9.93 6.97 0.50
C PRO A 375 -10.50 7.84 1.62
N ALA A 376 -11.40 7.29 2.44
CA ALA A 376 -12.00 8.01 3.56
C ALA A 376 -10.97 8.40 4.65
N LEU A 377 -9.98 7.55 4.90
CA LEU A 377 -8.93 7.80 5.89
C LEU A 377 -7.82 8.74 5.38
N TYR A 378 -7.54 8.72 4.08
CA TYR A 378 -6.51 9.58 3.48
C TYR A 378 -7.05 10.95 3.04
N GLY A 379 -8.35 11.07 2.76
CA GLY A 379 -9.00 12.31 2.32
C GLY A 379 -9.27 13.32 3.45
N ASP A 380 -9.49 12.87 4.68
CA ASP A 380 -9.59 13.75 5.84
C ASP A 380 -8.19 14.06 6.37
N THR A 381 -7.78 15.34 6.44
CA THR A 381 -6.46 15.76 6.98
C THR A 381 -6.47 16.13 8.45
N ASP A 382 -7.58 15.91 9.17
CA ASP A 382 -7.68 16.27 10.58
C ASP A 382 -6.62 15.60 11.47
N ILE A 383 -6.15 16.35 12.46
CA ILE A 383 -5.13 15.90 13.41
C ILE A 383 -5.63 14.66 14.20
N LYS A 384 -6.93 14.57 14.45
CA LYS A 384 -7.56 13.46 15.19
C LYS A 384 -7.46 12.11 14.45
N THR A 385 -7.42 12.12 13.11
CA THR A 385 -7.32 10.89 12.31
C THR A 385 -5.87 10.49 12.03
N ARG A 386 -4.88 11.32 12.39
CA ARG A 386 -3.45 11.08 12.13
C ARG A 386 -2.94 9.75 12.69
N TYR A 387 -3.26 9.43 13.94
CA TYR A 387 -2.82 8.17 14.56
C TYR A 387 -3.44 6.95 13.87
N ARG A 388 -4.74 7.00 13.56
CA ARG A 388 -5.44 5.94 12.83
C ARG A 388 -4.81 5.70 11.47
N ARG A 389 -4.46 6.77 10.74
CA ARG A 389 -3.79 6.71 9.44
C ARG A 389 -2.41 6.07 9.53
N ILE A 390 -1.59 6.49 10.50
CA ILE A 390 -0.26 5.90 10.74
C ILE A 390 -0.37 4.38 10.96
N LEU A 391 -1.31 3.96 11.82
CA LEU A 391 -1.56 2.54 12.07
C LEU A 391 -2.02 1.82 10.78
N TRP A 392 -2.90 2.47 10.01
CA TRP A 392 -3.39 1.97 8.73
C TRP A 392 -2.27 1.83 7.69
N SER A 393 -1.32 2.76 7.64
CA SER A 393 -0.23 2.79 6.65
C SER A 393 0.82 1.69 6.85
N PHE A 394 0.90 1.04 8.03
CA PHE A 394 1.81 -0.09 8.22
C PHE A 394 1.46 -1.25 7.29
N PHE A 395 0.18 -1.48 7.03
CA PHE A 395 -0.23 -2.54 6.11
C PHE A 395 0.01 -2.08 4.65
N PRO A 396 0.97 -2.70 3.91
CA PRO A 396 1.44 -2.17 2.62
C PRO A 396 0.38 -1.88 1.54
N PRO A 397 -0.74 -2.63 1.45
CA PRO A 397 -1.79 -2.34 0.47
C PRO A 397 -2.44 -0.95 0.64
N ASN A 398 -2.48 -0.42 1.86
CA ASN A 398 -3.14 0.85 2.16
C ASN A 398 -2.44 2.09 1.58
N PRO A 399 -1.13 2.31 1.79
CA PRO A 399 -0.43 3.41 1.12
C PRO A 399 -0.35 3.21 -0.41
N PHE A 400 -0.37 1.97 -0.91
CA PHE A 400 -0.49 1.70 -2.34
C PHE A 400 -1.85 2.18 -2.89
N ALA A 401 -2.94 1.91 -2.19
CA ALA A 401 -4.28 2.43 -2.49
C ALA A 401 -4.29 3.95 -2.64
N GLY A 402 -3.74 4.65 -1.64
CA GLY A 402 -3.68 6.11 -1.64
C GLY A 402 -2.87 6.66 -2.81
N GLY A 403 -1.75 6.02 -3.15
CA GLY A 403 -0.96 6.37 -4.34
C GLY A 403 -1.71 6.17 -5.66
N ILE A 404 -2.48 5.09 -5.79
CA ILE A 404 -3.33 4.85 -6.97
C ILE A 404 -4.43 5.91 -7.07
N ASN A 405 -5.10 6.25 -5.98
CA ASN A 405 -6.13 7.30 -5.97
C ASN A 405 -5.56 8.65 -6.42
N VAL A 406 -4.37 9.01 -5.95
CA VAL A 406 -3.72 10.26 -6.38
C VAL A 406 -3.37 10.23 -7.88
N LEU A 407 -2.94 9.09 -8.42
CA LEU A 407 -2.73 8.94 -9.86
C LEU A 407 -4.03 8.97 -10.67
N GLN A 408 -5.12 8.40 -10.14
CA GLN A 408 -6.45 8.46 -10.77
C GLN A 408 -6.93 9.91 -10.87
N ASN A 409 -7.00 10.61 -9.73
CA ASN A 409 -7.43 12.02 -9.69
C ASN A 409 -6.52 12.93 -10.52
N GLY A 410 -5.22 12.62 -10.57
CA GLY A 410 -4.28 13.32 -11.44
C GLY A 410 -4.59 13.12 -12.93
N SER A 411 -5.12 11.96 -13.32
CA SER A 411 -5.43 11.63 -14.72
C SER A 411 -6.60 12.41 -15.29
N ASP A 412 -7.53 12.85 -14.44
CA ASP A 412 -8.71 13.64 -14.84
C ASP A 412 -8.37 15.10 -15.15
N SER A 413 -7.19 15.56 -14.70
CA SER A 413 -6.65 16.88 -15.02
C SER A 413 -5.57 16.76 -16.12
N ASP A 414 -4.33 17.11 -15.80
CA ASP A 414 -3.19 17.11 -16.73
C ASP A 414 -2.20 15.95 -16.51
N GLY A 415 -2.48 15.05 -15.55
CA GLY A 415 -1.57 14.00 -15.12
C GLY A 415 -0.46 14.48 -14.18
N ILE A 416 0.11 13.56 -13.42
CA ILE A 416 1.22 13.85 -12.49
C ILE A 416 2.56 13.73 -13.22
N SER A 417 3.29 14.84 -13.24
CA SER A 417 4.67 14.92 -13.73
C SER A 417 5.66 15.04 -12.57
N TRP A 418 6.96 14.84 -12.85
CA TRP A 418 8.03 14.95 -11.86
C TRP A 418 8.07 16.29 -11.13
N SER A 419 7.72 17.38 -11.83
CA SER A 419 7.66 18.72 -11.25
C SER A 419 6.57 18.86 -10.18
N ARG A 420 5.49 18.09 -10.29
CA ARG A 420 4.33 18.12 -9.40
C ARG A 420 4.34 17.00 -8.36
N LEU A 421 5.45 16.26 -8.22
CA LEU A 421 5.54 15.10 -7.31
C LEU A 421 5.39 15.49 -5.82
N SER A 422 5.81 16.70 -5.46
CA SER A 422 5.74 17.23 -4.09
C SER A 422 4.50 18.09 -3.84
N GLY A 423 3.87 18.62 -4.90
CA GLY A 423 2.65 19.41 -4.80
C GLY A 423 1.43 18.52 -4.62
N CYS A 424 0.36 19.07 -4.05
CA CYS A 424 -0.97 18.55 -4.31
C CYS A 424 -1.84 19.67 -4.89
N ASP A 425 -2.31 19.46 -6.11
CA ASP A 425 -3.19 20.39 -6.82
C ASP A 425 -4.68 20.17 -6.45
N LEU A 426 -4.99 19.11 -5.68
CA LEU A 426 -6.34 18.71 -5.26
C LEU A 426 -6.69 19.32 -3.89
N GLY A 427 -6.86 20.64 -3.83
CA GLY A 427 -7.40 21.36 -2.65
C GLY A 427 -6.53 21.36 -1.38
N GLU A 428 -7.05 21.95 -0.30
CA GLU A 428 -6.31 22.19 0.96
C GLU A 428 -5.99 20.92 1.77
N SER A 429 -6.61 19.77 1.45
CA SER A 429 -6.56 18.55 2.27
C SER A 429 -6.05 17.32 1.50
N CYS A 430 -4.86 17.39 0.91
CA CYS A 430 -4.31 16.30 0.10
C CYS A 430 -2.82 16.00 0.37
N TYR A 431 -2.45 14.71 0.26
CA TYR A 431 -1.06 14.25 0.34
C TYR A 431 -0.47 14.03 -1.06
N SER A 432 0.76 14.53 -1.25
CA SER A 432 1.50 14.34 -2.49
C SER A 432 1.99 12.90 -2.68
N MET A 433 2.29 12.51 -3.93
CA MET A 433 2.79 11.17 -4.27
C MET A 433 4.03 10.75 -3.46
N LEU A 434 4.88 11.72 -3.13
CA LEU A 434 6.09 11.49 -2.33
C LEU A 434 5.78 10.93 -0.93
N HIS A 435 4.62 11.28 -0.35
CA HIS A 435 4.17 10.75 0.94
C HIS A 435 4.04 9.22 0.89
N TYR A 436 3.39 8.70 -0.16
CA TYR A 436 3.15 7.27 -0.33
C TYR A 436 4.44 6.49 -0.62
N TYR A 437 5.35 7.06 -1.42
CA TYR A 437 6.67 6.46 -1.64
C TYR A 437 7.48 6.34 -0.35
N ARG A 438 7.49 7.40 0.47
CA ARG A 438 8.18 7.36 1.77
C ARG A 438 7.61 6.29 2.68
N TRP A 439 6.29 6.12 2.71
CA TRP A 439 5.64 5.04 3.47
C TRP A 439 6.01 3.65 2.97
N LEU A 440 5.94 3.41 1.66
CA LEU A 440 6.26 2.11 1.07
C LEU A 440 7.73 1.72 1.30
N ILE A 441 8.66 2.68 1.16
CA ILE A 441 10.08 2.46 1.43
C ILE A 441 10.31 2.17 2.92
N SER A 442 9.75 3.01 3.81
CA SER A 442 9.96 2.88 5.25
C SER A 442 9.41 1.56 5.81
N THR A 443 8.21 1.18 5.38
CA THR A 443 7.58 -0.08 5.81
C THR A 443 8.29 -1.31 5.22
N CYS A 444 8.80 -1.24 3.99
CA CYS A 444 9.63 -2.31 3.43
C CYS A 444 10.86 -2.61 4.32
N PHE A 445 11.63 -1.58 4.69
CA PHE A 445 12.77 -1.73 5.59
C PHE A 445 12.36 -2.26 6.96
N LEU A 446 11.27 -1.75 7.52
CA LEU A 446 10.73 -2.22 8.80
C LEU A 446 10.40 -3.72 8.75
N TRP A 447 9.72 -4.18 7.70
CA TRP A 447 9.37 -5.59 7.55
C TRP A 447 10.60 -6.49 7.36
N LEU A 448 11.61 -6.04 6.62
CA LEU A 448 12.87 -6.77 6.46
C LEU A 448 13.65 -6.90 7.78
N VAL A 449 13.79 -5.79 8.53
CA VAL A 449 14.46 -5.82 9.84
C VAL A 449 13.72 -6.73 10.80
N LEU A 450 12.38 -6.63 10.85
CA LEU A 450 11.56 -7.47 11.71
C LEU A 450 11.63 -8.95 11.29
N ALA A 451 11.70 -9.24 9.99
CA ALA A 451 11.85 -10.60 9.47
C ALA A 451 13.19 -11.22 9.90
N ILE A 452 14.29 -10.49 9.76
CA ILE A 452 15.62 -10.96 10.19
C ILE A 452 15.66 -11.13 11.72
N TYR A 453 15.05 -10.21 12.46
CA TYR A 453 14.97 -10.29 13.92
C TYR A 453 14.20 -11.54 14.37
N LEU A 454 13.02 -11.79 13.80
CA LEU A 454 12.18 -12.92 14.16
C LEU A 454 12.74 -14.27 13.69
N ASP A 455 13.43 -14.34 12.54
CA ASP A 455 14.10 -15.57 12.07
C ASP A 455 15.18 -16.04 13.05
N ASN A 456 15.82 -15.13 13.79
CA ASN A 456 16.81 -15.47 14.81
C ASN A 456 16.20 -15.90 16.15
N ILE A 457 14.97 -15.46 16.46
CA ILE A 457 14.31 -15.67 17.76
C ILE A 457 13.36 -16.86 17.73
N ILE A 458 12.59 -17.00 16.65
CA ILE A 458 11.67 -18.11 16.45
C ILE A 458 12.51 -19.37 16.19
N PRO A 459 12.25 -20.48 16.90
CA PRO A 459 13.06 -21.68 16.77
C PRO A 459 12.97 -22.23 15.34
N ASN A 460 14.09 -22.28 14.64
CA ASN A 460 14.23 -23.05 13.41
C ASN A 460 14.20 -24.56 13.73
N SER A 461 14.06 -25.40 12.71
CA SER A 461 13.97 -26.87 12.83
C SER A 461 15.11 -27.56 13.59
N ALA A 462 16.21 -26.84 13.84
CA ALA A 462 17.35 -27.27 14.63
C ALA A 462 17.25 -26.95 16.14
N GLY A 463 16.20 -26.27 16.59
CA GLY A 463 15.93 -25.98 18.01
C GLY A 463 16.79 -24.89 18.65
N VAL A 464 17.78 -24.32 17.95
CA VAL A 464 18.67 -23.28 18.50
C VAL A 464 17.98 -21.91 18.40
N ARG A 465 17.62 -21.31 19.55
CA ARG A 465 17.13 -19.93 19.66
C ARG A 465 18.25 -18.99 20.07
N LYS A 466 18.36 -17.81 19.43
CA LYS A 466 19.17 -16.71 19.98
C LYS A 466 18.35 -15.95 21.04
N PRO A 467 18.99 -15.39 22.09
CA PRO A 467 18.28 -14.57 23.08
C PRO A 467 17.66 -13.32 22.44
N LEU A 468 16.55 -12.80 22.98
CA LEU A 468 15.84 -11.63 22.43
C LEU A 468 16.76 -10.43 22.13
N PHE A 469 17.69 -10.14 23.03
CA PHE A 469 18.66 -9.05 22.90
C PHE A 469 20.02 -9.49 22.36
N TYR A 470 20.06 -10.46 21.43
CA TYR A 470 21.33 -11.00 20.91
C TYR A 470 22.24 -9.92 20.30
N PHE A 471 21.66 -8.88 19.70
CA PHE A 471 22.37 -7.76 19.09
C PHE A 471 23.06 -6.84 20.10
N ILE A 472 22.75 -6.93 21.40
CA ILE A 472 23.40 -6.13 22.46
C ILE A 472 24.65 -6.85 22.99
N LYS A 473 24.79 -8.16 22.74
CA LYS A 473 25.96 -8.90 23.21
C LYS A 473 27.18 -8.49 22.38
N PRO A 474 28.27 -7.97 23.00
CA PRO A 474 29.44 -7.49 22.25
C PRO A 474 30.04 -8.59 21.36
N GLY A 475 30.03 -9.85 21.80
CA GLY A 475 30.49 -11.00 21.01
C GLY A 475 29.68 -11.32 19.74
N TYR A 476 28.54 -10.67 19.49
CA TYR A 476 27.84 -10.72 18.20
C TYR A 476 28.55 -9.86 17.14
N TRP A 477 29.05 -8.69 17.53
CA TRP A 477 29.68 -7.72 16.62
C TRP A 477 31.18 -7.94 16.47
N THR A 478 31.87 -8.38 17.53
CA THR A 478 33.33 -8.55 17.49
C THR A 478 33.80 -9.85 16.86
N GLY A 479 32.90 -10.78 16.54
CA GLY A 479 33.30 -12.14 16.19
C GLY A 479 33.98 -12.81 17.38
N ARG A 480 33.85 -14.13 17.51
CA ARG A 480 34.72 -14.83 18.45
C ARG A 480 36.14 -14.79 17.87
N SER A 481 36.98 -13.87 18.35
CA SER A 481 38.42 -14.09 18.31
C SER A 481 38.66 -15.43 18.97
N GLN A 482 39.23 -16.37 18.22
CA GLN A 482 39.86 -17.54 18.80
C GLN A 482 40.98 -17.02 19.70
N GLU A 483 40.71 -16.86 20.99
CA GLU A 483 41.78 -16.81 21.98
C GLU A 483 42.52 -18.14 21.86
N LYS A 484 43.74 -18.07 21.33
CA LYS A 484 44.70 -19.17 21.42
C LYS A 484 44.84 -19.48 22.91
N PRO A 485 44.56 -20.71 23.38
CA PRO A 485 44.81 -21.05 24.76
C PRO A 485 46.33 -21.02 24.97
N GLU A 486 46.77 -20.01 25.71
CA GLU A 486 48.14 -19.90 26.20
C GLU A 486 48.35 -21.05 27.21
N VAL A 487 49.28 -21.95 26.88
CA VAL A 487 49.67 -23.08 27.73
C VAL A 487 50.55 -22.51 28.83
N VAL A 488 49.95 -22.17 29.97
CA VAL A 488 50.72 -21.88 31.19
C VAL A 488 51.10 -23.21 31.83
N VAL A 489 52.34 -23.64 31.59
CA VAL A 489 53.03 -24.63 32.42
C VAL A 489 53.44 -23.90 33.70
N SER A 490 52.82 -24.25 34.83
CA SER A 490 53.31 -23.82 36.14
C SER A 490 53.98 -24.99 36.83
N GLU A 491 55.32 -24.99 36.84
CA GLU A 491 56.12 -25.77 37.77
C GLU A 491 56.16 -25.08 39.15
N ASN A 492 55.98 -25.89 40.20
CA ASN A 492 56.52 -25.82 41.57
C ASN A 492 56.47 -24.48 42.35
N ALA A 493 55.64 -24.41 43.42
CA ALA A 493 55.98 -24.03 44.82
C ALA A 493 54.69 -24.03 45.72
N PRO A 494 54.73 -23.86 47.06
CA PRO A 494 54.39 -24.89 48.03
C PRO A 494 53.10 -24.63 48.86
N ILE A 495 52.76 -25.65 49.64
CA ILE A 495 51.63 -25.80 50.57
C ILE A 495 51.61 -24.75 51.69
N LEU A 496 50.43 -24.18 51.99
CA LEU A 496 50.03 -23.83 53.36
C LEU A 496 48.50 -23.98 53.51
N GLY A 497 48.06 -24.69 54.55
CA GLY A 497 46.69 -25.20 54.71
C GLY A 497 45.71 -24.28 55.44
N SER A 498 44.42 -24.62 55.36
CA SER A 498 43.61 -25.01 56.52
C SER A 498 42.25 -25.52 56.01
N GLY A 499 41.76 -26.61 56.61
CA GLY A 499 40.71 -27.45 56.05
C GLY A 499 39.27 -27.06 56.36
N SER A 500 38.38 -27.68 55.61
CA SER A 500 37.13 -28.26 56.14
C SER A 500 36.74 -29.44 55.24
N ALA A 501 36.53 -30.58 55.88
CA ALA A 501 36.32 -31.88 55.27
C ALA A 501 34.97 -32.00 54.54
N LEU A 502 35.04 -32.68 53.40
CA LEU A 502 34.13 -33.68 52.81
C LEU A 502 32.62 -33.63 53.16
N SER A 503 31.80 -33.48 52.12
CA SER A 503 30.57 -34.27 51.97
C SER A 503 30.56 -34.90 50.58
N ASN A 504 30.60 -36.24 50.56
CA ASN A 504 30.39 -37.08 49.39
C ASN A 504 29.06 -36.74 48.72
N ASP A 505 29.09 -36.42 47.42
CA ASP A 505 28.03 -36.81 46.50
C ASP A 505 28.67 -37.57 45.35
N SER A 506 28.27 -38.82 45.25
CA SER A 506 28.74 -39.85 44.32
C SER A 506 28.39 -39.51 42.87
N PHE A 507 29.40 -39.42 42.01
CA PHE A 507 29.32 -39.77 40.59
C PHE A 507 30.61 -40.52 40.23
N SER A 508 30.60 -41.82 40.49
CA SER A 508 31.53 -42.79 39.94
C SER A 508 31.00 -43.30 38.60
N GLN A 509 31.95 -43.65 37.72
CA GLN A 509 31.82 -44.56 36.59
C GLN A 509 31.27 -43.94 35.29
N ASP A 510 32.19 -43.42 34.46
CA ASP A 510 32.04 -43.27 32.98
C ASP A 510 33.28 -42.66 32.30
N ASN A 511 34.29 -42.19 33.06
CA ASN A 511 35.51 -41.58 32.49
C ASN A 511 36.68 -42.55 32.26
N GLU A 512 36.58 -43.80 32.72
CA GLU A 512 37.70 -44.76 32.68
C GLU A 512 37.95 -45.28 31.25
N GLY A 513 36.88 -45.60 30.50
CA GLY A 513 36.99 -46.07 29.11
C GLY A 513 37.49 -45.00 28.12
N VAL A 514 37.27 -43.72 28.40
CA VAL A 514 37.76 -42.61 27.54
C VAL A 514 39.26 -42.41 27.73
N PHE A 515 39.74 -42.53 28.97
CA PHE A 515 41.15 -42.37 29.31
C PHE A 515 41.99 -43.56 28.81
N ASP A 516 41.44 -44.77 28.87
CA ASP A 516 42.08 -45.98 28.35
C ASP A 516 42.20 -45.95 26.82
N GLU A 517 41.16 -45.51 26.10
CA GLU A 517 41.23 -45.40 24.64
C GLU A 517 42.15 -44.24 24.19
N GLU A 518 42.22 -43.14 24.94
CA GLU A 518 43.19 -42.06 24.70
C GLU A 518 44.64 -42.56 24.84
N ASN A 519 44.92 -43.38 25.86
CA ASN A 519 46.24 -43.98 26.07
C ASN A 519 46.57 -45.01 24.98
N ARG A 520 45.58 -45.80 24.53
CA ARG A 520 45.74 -46.78 23.44
C ARG A 520 46.05 -46.10 22.10
N VAL A 521 45.39 -44.99 21.80
CA VAL A 521 45.64 -44.19 20.59
C VAL A 521 47.00 -43.47 20.66
N LYS A 522 47.39 -42.94 21.83
CA LYS A 522 48.73 -42.36 22.04
C LYS A 522 49.85 -43.40 21.86
N GLN A 523 49.62 -44.66 22.27
CA GLN A 523 50.55 -45.77 22.02
C GLN A 523 50.64 -46.13 20.53
N GLN A 524 49.52 -46.17 19.81
CA GLN A 524 49.52 -46.38 18.36
C GLN A 524 50.23 -45.26 17.59
N VAL A 525 50.17 -44.01 18.08
CA VAL A 525 50.90 -42.86 17.50
C VAL A 525 52.40 -42.94 17.77
N LYS A 526 52.83 -43.35 18.97
CA LYS A 526 54.26 -43.55 19.30
C LYS A 526 54.88 -44.75 18.57
N GLY A 527 54.07 -45.73 18.17
CA GLY A 527 54.51 -46.94 17.46
C GLY A 527 54.75 -46.79 15.96
N GLY A 528 54.43 -45.64 15.35
CA GLY A 528 54.74 -45.39 13.93
C GLY A 528 54.02 -46.32 12.92
N ILE A 529 52.96 -47.02 13.31
CA ILE A 529 52.23 -47.94 12.43
C ILE A 529 51.21 -47.14 11.60
N ILE A 530 51.58 -46.82 10.35
CA ILE A 530 50.65 -46.30 9.35
C ILE A 530 50.00 -47.53 8.67
N ASN A 531 48.74 -47.78 8.98
CA ASN A 531 47.97 -48.85 8.34
C ASN A 531 47.74 -48.50 6.85
N PRO A 532 48.21 -49.31 5.87
CA PRO A 532 48.15 -48.96 4.44
C PRO A 532 46.73 -48.93 3.85
N ASN A 533 45.71 -49.38 4.60
CA ASN A 533 44.31 -49.35 4.20
C ASN A 533 43.54 -48.10 4.66
N VAL A 534 44.21 -47.11 5.25
CA VAL A 534 43.56 -45.88 5.75
C VAL A 534 43.87 -44.73 4.79
N ALA A 535 42.89 -44.34 3.97
CA ALA A 535 43.08 -43.30 2.95
C ALA A 535 43.23 -41.88 3.53
N VAL A 536 42.64 -41.59 4.70
CA VAL A 536 42.76 -40.29 5.40
C VAL A 536 42.70 -40.52 6.92
N GLN A 537 43.70 -40.05 7.66
CA GLN A 537 43.72 -40.07 9.13
C GLN A 537 43.53 -38.65 9.66
N LEU A 538 42.35 -38.34 10.22
CA LEU A 538 42.09 -37.08 10.91
C LEU A 538 42.62 -37.18 12.35
N ARG A 539 43.63 -36.37 12.69
CA ARG A 539 44.19 -36.29 14.05
C ARG A 539 43.70 -35.03 14.77
N ASP A 540 43.58 -35.09 16.09
CA ASP A 540 43.35 -33.95 16.99
C ASP A 540 42.04 -33.15 16.80
N LEU A 541 40.94 -33.81 16.43
CA LEU A 541 39.62 -33.19 16.40
C LEU A 541 39.08 -33.00 17.83
N SER A 542 39.35 -31.84 18.42
CA SER A 542 38.85 -31.46 19.73
C SER A 542 37.79 -30.36 19.63
N LYS A 543 36.66 -30.54 20.32
CA LYS A 543 35.61 -29.53 20.42
C LYS A 543 35.50 -29.06 21.87
N THR A 544 35.91 -27.82 22.10
CA THR A 544 35.87 -27.18 23.42
C THR A 544 34.52 -26.49 23.60
N TYR A 545 33.71 -26.98 24.53
CA TYR A 545 32.44 -26.34 24.87
C TYR A 545 32.70 -25.30 25.97
N SER A 546 32.39 -24.04 25.67
CA SER A 546 32.45 -22.97 26.66
C SER A 546 31.51 -23.28 27.82
N GLY A 547 31.95 -23.05 29.06
CA GLY A 547 31.10 -23.21 30.23
C GLY A 547 29.80 -22.41 30.08
N THR A 548 28.66 -23.02 30.41
CA THR A 548 27.35 -22.37 30.34
C THR A 548 26.83 -22.15 31.75
N MET A 549 26.54 -20.89 32.09
CA MET A 549 25.72 -20.55 33.26
C MET A 549 24.26 -20.79 32.90
N SER A 550 23.62 -21.76 33.55
CA SER A 550 22.16 -21.89 33.53
C SER A 550 21.61 -21.35 34.85
N LEU A 551 20.87 -20.24 34.81
CA LEU A 551 20.00 -19.86 35.93
C LEU A 551 18.74 -20.74 35.87
N SER A 552 18.59 -21.63 36.84
CA SER A 552 17.34 -22.36 37.05
C SER A 552 16.56 -21.64 38.14
N CYS A 553 15.50 -20.92 37.76
CA CYS A 553 14.56 -20.36 38.72
C CYS A 553 13.42 -21.37 38.92
N HIS A 554 13.37 -22.04 40.07
CA HIS A 554 12.18 -22.82 40.42
C HIS A 554 11.07 -21.83 40.81
N SER A 555 9.96 -21.88 40.09
CA SER A 555 8.77 -21.06 40.36
C SER A 555 8.04 -21.55 41.61
N CYS A 556 7.98 -20.73 42.66
CA CYS A 556 6.73 -20.30 43.31
C CYS A 556 6.99 -19.23 44.40
N CYS A 557 6.13 -18.21 44.43
CA CYS A 557 5.99 -17.13 45.43
C CYS A 557 7.01 -15.97 45.44
N LEU A 558 6.44 -14.77 45.56
CA LEU A 558 6.94 -13.44 45.21
C LEU A 558 8.13 -12.86 46.02
N CYS A 559 8.83 -13.62 46.86
CA CYS A 559 9.83 -13.05 47.78
C CYS A 559 11.05 -13.95 48.07
N CYS A 560 11.80 -14.44 47.07
CA CYS A 560 13.01 -15.23 47.35
C CYS A 560 14.26 -14.77 46.58
N PHE A 561 15.23 -14.23 47.32
CA PHE A 561 16.51 -13.68 46.88
C PHE A 561 17.63 -14.73 46.68
N TYR A 562 17.31 -16.00 46.43
CA TYR A 562 18.31 -17.04 46.19
C TYR A 562 18.14 -17.69 44.81
N CYS A 563 18.83 -17.12 43.81
CA CYS A 563 19.12 -17.83 42.56
C CYS A 563 20.32 -18.77 42.78
N THR A 564 20.11 -20.08 42.69
CA THR A 564 21.22 -21.03 42.65
C THR A 564 21.82 -21.04 41.26
N CYS A 565 23.09 -20.62 41.16
CA CYS A 565 23.82 -20.57 39.92
C CYS A 565 24.52 -21.91 39.68
N LYS A 566 24.04 -22.73 38.74
CA LYS A 566 24.79 -23.91 38.28
C LYS A 566 25.76 -23.48 37.19
N ILE A 567 27.04 -23.40 37.55
CA ILE A 567 28.15 -23.19 36.62
C ILE A 567 28.57 -24.55 36.07
N LYS A 568 28.27 -24.84 34.81
CA LYS A 568 28.91 -25.95 34.10
C LYS A 568 30.29 -25.49 33.65
N LYS A 569 31.35 -26.12 34.16
CA LYS A 569 32.74 -25.85 33.73
C LYS A 569 32.89 -26.17 32.24
N ALA A 570 33.80 -25.46 31.57
CA ALA A 570 34.17 -25.79 30.20
C ALA A 570 34.70 -27.22 30.17
N TYR A 571 34.21 -28.03 29.24
CA TYR A 571 34.69 -29.39 29.04
C TYR A 571 35.14 -29.56 27.59
N ARG A 572 36.24 -30.31 27.43
CA ARG A 572 36.84 -30.62 26.15
C ARG A 572 36.32 -31.99 25.74
N ALA A 573 35.44 -32.04 24.74
CA ALA A 573 35.07 -33.30 24.14
C ALA A 573 36.12 -33.61 23.07
N VAL A 574 36.92 -34.64 23.31
CA VAL A 574 37.83 -35.21 22.33
C VAL A 574 37.06 -36.32 21.61
N GLN A 575 36.93 -36.21 20.29
CA GLN A 575 36.37 -37.30 19.50
C GLN A 575 37.53 -38.20 19.09
N VAL A 576 37.69 -39.33 19.79
CA VAL A 576 38.75 -40.31 19.53
C VAL A 576 38.36 -41.15 18.29
N ASN A 577 39.38 -41.46 17.47
CA ASN A 577 39.30 -42.04 16.12
C ASN A 577 38.25 -43.14 15.89
N PHE A 578 37.64 -43.15 14.69
CA PHE A 578 36.90 -44.30 14.16
C PHE A 578 37.67 -44.93 12.98
N PRO A 579 37.84 -46.27 12.94
CA PRO A 579 38.36 -46.92 11.74
C PRO A 579 37.24 -46.99 10.68
N ILE A 580 37.54 -46.50 9.48
CA ILE A 580 36.74 -46.79 8.29
C ILE A 580 37.22 -48.16 7.78
N LEU A 581 36.39 -49.19 7.95
CA LEU A 581 36.63 -50.52 7.37
C LEU A 581 36.21 -50.53 5.87
N PRO A 582 36.90 -51.30 5.01
CA PRO A 582 36.60 -51.34 3.60
C PRO A 582 35.32 -52.15 3.37
N HIS A 583 34.51 -51.67 2.42
CA HIS A 583 33.32 -52.34 1.88
C HIS A 583 32.32 -52.83 2.93
N TYR A 584 31.33 -52.01 3.30
CA TYR A 584 29.89 -52.32 3.39
C TYR A 584 29.18 -51.12 4.06
N LYS A 585 28.04 -50.71 3.49
CA LYS A 585 27.29 -49.51 3.87
C LYS A 585 26.71 -49.65 5.28
N VAL A 586 27.12 -48.80 6.23
CA VAL A 586 26.39 -48.58 7.49
C VAL A 586 26.34 -47.08 7.78
N ALA A 587 25.16 -46.55 8.12
CA ALA A 587 24.94 -45.16 8.51
C ALA A 587 24.63 -45.08 10.01
N PHE A 588 25.37 -44.27 10.77
CA PHE A 588 25.09 -44.00 12.19
C PHE A 588 24.21 -42.76 12.35
N TRP A 589 23.18 -42.84 13.19
CA TRP A 589 22.33 -41.71 13.56
C TRP A 589 22.48 -41.37 15.05
N LEU A 590 22.69 -40.08 15.34
CA LEU A 590 22.65 -39.49 16.68
C LEU A 590 21.21 -39.09 17.02
N LYS A 591 20.61 -39.71 18.03
CA LYS A 591 19.35 -39.24 18.61
C LYS A 591 19.62 -38.65 19.99
N LEU A 592 19.23 -37.39 20.18
CA LEU A 592 19.23 -36.71 21.47
C LEU A 592 17.88 -36.93 22.13
N ASN A 593 17.83 -37.74 23.20
CA ASN A 593 16.77 -37.70 24.19
C ASN A 593 17.38 -37.41 25.55
N GLY A 594 16.66 -36.64 26.37
CA GLY A 594 17.16 -36.01 27.61
C GLY A 594 18.17 -36.86 28.40
N ALA A 595 19.37 -36.30 28.52
CA ALA A 595 20.47 -36.66 29.43
C ALA A 595 21.23 -37.99 29.22
N ASN A 596 20.83 -38.93 28.36
CA ASN A 596 21.62 -40.16 28.09
C ASN A 596 21.96 -40.35 26.60
N LEU A 597 23.17 -40.86 26.34
CA LEU A 597 23.70 -41.20 25.02
C LEU A 597 23.47 -42.71 24.78
N GLU A 598 22.56 -43.09 23.88
CA GLU A 598 22.39 -44.50 23.49
C GLU A 598 22.76 -44.70 22.01
N PHE A 599 23.54 -45.75 21.76
CA PHE A 599 23.89 -46.24 20.41
C PHE A 599 22.92 -47.35 20.02
N PHE A 600 22.25 -47.21 18.87
CA PHE A 600 21.48 -48.30 18.26
C PHE A 600 22.25 -48.89 17.07
N LEU A 601 22.50 -50.20 17.13
CA LEU A 601 22.88 -51.02 15.99
C LEU A 601 21.59 -51.56 15.36
N LEU A 602 21.26 -51.10 14.15
CA LEU A 602 20.34 -51.82 13.27
C LEU A 602 21.17 -52.75 12.39
N GLN A 603 21.16 -54.02 12.76
CA GLN A 603 21.66 -55.11 11.91
C GLN A 603 20.60 -55.34 10.83
N GLN A 604 20.98 -55.24 9.56
CA GLN A 604 20.17 -55.70 8.43
C GLN A 604 20.59 -57.11 8.06
#